data_AF-A0A0B7AJ71-F1
#
_entry.id   AF-A0A0B7AJ71-F1
#
_cell.length_a   1.000
_cell.length_b   1.000
_cell.length_c   1.000
_cell.angle_alpha   90.00
_cell.angle_beta   90.00
_cell.angle_gamma   90.00
#
_symmetry.space_group_name_H-M   'P 1'
#
loop_
_entity.id
_entity.type
_entity.pdbx_description
1 polymer ?
#
loop_
_entity_poly.entity_id
_entity_poly.type
_entity_poly.pdbx_seq_one_letter_code
_entity_poly.pdbx_strand_id
1 'polypeptide(L)'
;QAKKQKLLNKDSEEDRVGLGAEGHFDRDIYGSGSNRYDGGYVTSIAANDEPDDDDDVTQVYQKKSSYTAPLNLLHETHDQDYDPMAEHRIPKIADREDEYRAIRRQMIISPERYDPFALGMLAHIVY
;
A
#
# COMPACT_ATOMS: atom_id res chain seq x y z
N GLN A 1 -3.04 -1.98 -46.86
CA GLN A 1 -3.58 -1.60 -45.54
C GLN A 1 -5.04 -2.04 -45.29
N ALA A 2 -5.70 -2.78 -46.19
CA ALA A 2 -7.12 -3.19 -46.02
C ALA A 2 -7.37 -4.42 -45.12
N LYS A 3 -6.34 -5.22 -44.79
CA LYS A 3 -6.51 -6.45 -43.99
C LYS A 3 -6.55 -6.21 -42.47
N LYS A 4 -6.14 -5.02 -42.00
CA LYS A 4 -6.07 -4.70 -40.55
C LYS A 4 -7.40 -4.17 -39.99
N GLN A 5 -8.28 -3.64 -40.84
CA GLN A 5 -9.58 -3.09 -40.41
C GLN A 5 -10.67 -4.16 -40.20
N LYS A 6 -10.45 -5.40 -40.66
CA LYS A 6 -11.45 -6.47 -40.56
C LYS A 6 -11.43 -7.23 -39.23
N LEU A 7 -10.52 -6.88 -38.32
CA LEU A 7 -10.38 -7.52 -37.02
C LEU A 7 -10.99 -6.71 -35.87
N LEU A 8 -11.51 -5.51 -36.13
CA LEU A 8 -11.85 -4.56 -35.05
C LEU A 8 -13.29 -4.66 -34.54
N ASN A 9 -14.17 -5.45 -35.15
CA ASN A 9 -15.57 -5.60 -34.75
C ASN A 9 -16.02 -7.03 -34.99
N LYS A 10 -15.57 -7.96 -34.15
CA LYS A 10 -16.05 -9.36 -34.18
C LYS A 10 -17.11 -9.64 -33.12
N ASP A 11 -17.28 -8.73 -32.15
CA ASP A 11 -18.26 -8.87 -31.09
C ASP A 11 -19.57 -8.23 -31.56
N SER A 12 -20.66 -8.97 -31.45
CA SER A 12 -21.99 -8.48 -31.80
C SER A 12 -22.39 -7.34 -30.85
N GLU A 13 -23.30 -6.45 -31.25
CA GLU A 13 -23.72 -5.35 -30.34
C GLU A 13 -24.33 -5.88 -29.03
N GLU A 14 -24.85 -7.11 -29.04
CA GLU A 14 -25.39 -7.83 -27.88
C GLU A 14 -24.31 -8.26 -26.88
N ASP A 15 -23.06 -8.42 -27.32
CA ASP A 15 -21.93 -8.78 -26.46
C ASP A 15 -21.29 -7.55 -25.78
N ARG A 16 -21.72 -6.34 -26.14
CA ARG A 16 -21.16 -5.10 -25.62
C ARG A 16 -21.88 -4.68 -24.35
N VAL A 17 -21.12 -4.47 -23.29
CA VAL A 17 -21.64 -4.00 -22.00
C VAL A 17 -21.53 -2.48 -21.91
N GLY A 18 -22.66 -1.81 -21.63
CA GLY A 18 -22.71 -0.36 -21.46
C GLY A 18 -22.07 0.09 -20.14
N LEU A 19 -21.62 1.34 -20.09
CA LEU A 19 -21.09 1.92 -18.86
C LEU A 19 -22.20 2.01 -17.80
N GLY A 20 -22.05 1.27 -16.70
CA GLY A 20 -23.06 1.15 -15.63
C GLY A 20 -24.04 -0.01 -15.81
N ALA A 21 -23.93 -0.79 -16.88
CA ALA A 21 -24.68 -2.03 -17.06
C ALA A 21 -23.92 -3.22 -16.46
N GLU A 22 -24.65 -4.15 -15.85
CA GLU A 22 -24.09 -5.42 -15.38
C GLU A 22 -23.73 -6.28 -16.59
N GLY A 23 -22.49 -6.77 -16.63
CA GLY A 23 -21.99 -7.55 -17.75
C GLY A 23 -22.59 -8.96 -17.85
N HIS A 24 -22.23 -9.69 -18.89
CA HIS A 24 -22.76 -11.04 -19.15
C HIS A 24 -21.94 -12.16 -18.51
N PHE A 25 -20.96 -11.83 -17.67
CA PHE A 25 -20.01 -12.78 -17.09
C PHE A 25 -20.59 -13.50 -15.86
N ASP A 26 -20.27 -14.80 -15.74
CA ASP A 26 -20.51 -15.63 -14.55
C ASP A 26 -21.94 -15.53 -13.98
N ARG A 27 -22.94 -15.36 -14.85
CA ARG A 27 -24.37 -15.21 -14.47
C ARG A 27 -24.93 -16.48 -13.82
N ASP A 28 -24.37 -17.63 -14.12
CA ASP A 28 -24.67 -18.91 -13.48
C ASP A 28 -24.21 -18.97 -12.02
N ILE A 29 -23.11 -18.29 -11.69
CA ILE A 29 -22.56 -18.21 -10.33
C ILE A 29 -23.16 -17.01 -9.57
N TYR A 30 -23.31 -15.88 -10.24
CA TYR A 30 -23.57 -14.57 -9.63
C TYR A 30 -24.91 -13.92 -10.04
N GLY A 31 -25.57 -14.42 -11.08
CA GLY A 31 -26.82 -13.87 -11.63
C GLY A 31 -28.10 -14.57 -11.15
N SER A 32 -27.98 -15.67 -10.39
CA SER A 32 -29.12 -16.33 -9.75
C SER A 32 -29.28 -15.85 -8.31
N GLY A 33 -29.78 -14.63 -8.12
CA GLY A 33 -30.05 -14.12 -6.78
C GLY A 33 -30.64 -12.73 -6.82
N SER A 34 -31.96 -12.68 -6.64
CA SER A 34 -32.72 -11.46 -6.36
C SER A 34 -31.95 -10.55 -5.40
N ASN A 35 -31.62 -9.36 -5.89
CA ASN A 35 -31.35 -8.15 -5.13
C ASN A 35 -30.38 -8.37 -3.94
N ARG A 36 -29.07 -8.33 -4.21
CA ARG A 36 -27.99 -8.51 -3.20
C ARG A 36 -28.12 -7.60 -1.97
N TYR A 37 -28.95 -6.57 -2.07
CA TYR A 37 -29.20 -5.56 -1.05
C TYR A 37 -30.54 -5.73 -0.31
N ASP A 38 -31.39 -6.68 -0.68
CA ASP A 38 -32.77 -6.84 -0.17
C ASP A 38 -32.86 -7.66 1.12
N GLY A 39 -31.83 -8.44 1.42
CA GLY A 39 -31.96 -9.57 2.34
C GLY A 39 -31.24 -9.48 3.67
N GLY A 40 -30.51 -8.39 4.00
CA GLY A 40 -29.84 -8.40 5.31
C GLY A 40 -28.77 -7.36 5.62
N TYR A 41 -28.60 -6.30 4.84
CA TYR A 41 -27.76 -5.20 5.32
C TYR A 41 -28.54 -4.37 6.33
N VAL A 42 -28.05 -4.34 7.55
CA VAL A 42 -28.55 -3.44 8.59
C VAL A 42 -28.07 -2.03 8.27
N THR A 43 -29.00 -1.09 8.03
CA THR A 43 -28.68 0.31 7.65
C THR A 43 -28.31 1.19 8.84
N SER A 44 -28.37 0.66 10.07
CA SER A 44 -28.09 1.40 11.30
C SER A 44 -27.60 0.48 12.40
N ILE A 45 -26.44 0.78 12.98
CA ILE A 45 -25.93 0.13 14.19
C ILE A 45 -26.65 0.75 15.40
N ALA A 46 -27.07 -0.06 16.38
CA ALA A 46 -27.68 0.44 17.61
C ALA A 46 -26.64 1.26 18.40
N ALA A 47 -26.96 2.49 18.75
CA ALA A 47 -26.04 3.40 19.44
C ALA A 47 -25.81 3.06 20.92
N ASN A 48 -26.35 1.94 21.42
CA ASN A 48 -26.37 1.62 22.86
C ASN A 48 -26.16 0.14 23.17
N ASP A 49 -25.51 -0.61 22.27
CA ASP A 49 -25.11 -2.01 22.52
C ASP A 49 -23.76 -2.06 23.28
N GLU A 50 -23.60 -1.19 24.28
CA GLU A 50 -22.64 -1.43 25.33
C GLU A 50 -23.20 -2.59 26.16
N PRO A 51 -22.48 -3.73 26.29
CA PRO A 51 -22.78 -4.60 27.42
C PRO A 51 -22.54 -3.74 28.66
N ASP A 52 -23.60 -3.51 29.42
CA ASP A 52 -23.53 -2.99 30.78
C ASP A 52 -22.83 -4.08 31.61
N ASP A 53 -21.50 -4.12 31.47
CA ASP A 53 -20.60 -4.99 32.21
C ASP A 53 -20.39 -4.31 33.57
N ASP A 54 -21.46 -4.36 34.36
CA ASP A 54 -21.55 -3.85 35.73
C ASP A 54 -20.80 -4.81 36.68
N ASP A 55 -19.54 -5.06 36.35
CA ASP A 55 -18.57 -5.77 37.17
C ASP A 55 -17.54 -4.74 37.63
N ASP A 56 -17.82 -4.09 38.77
CA ASP A 56 -16.85 -3.38 39.61
C ASP A 56 -15.80 -4.38 40.15
N VAL A 57 -14.98 -4.89 39.24
CA VAL A 57 -13.71 -5.53 39.57
C VAL A 57 -12.68 -4.43 39.48
N THR A 58 -12.30 -3.92 40.64
CA THR A 58 -11.14 -3.05 40.79
C THR A 58 -9.92 -3.80 40.26
N GLN A 59 -9.66 -3.69 38.95
CA GLN A 59 -8.50 -4.27 38.31
C GLN A 59 -7.29 -3.54 38.86
N VAL A 60 -6.71 -4.11 39.91
CA VAL A 60 -5.33 -3.82 40.29
C VAL A 60 -4.52 -4.11 39.04
N TYR A 61 -4.15 -3.06 38.32
CA TYR A 61 -3.23 -3.11 37.18
C TYR A 61 -1.90 -3.63 37.71
N GLN A 62 -1.81 -4.94 37.88
CA GLN A 62 -0.55 -5.65 38.00
C GLN A 62 0.19 -5.28 36.72
N LYS A 63 1.21 -4.43 36.84
CA LYS A 63 2.14 -4.15 35.74
C LYS A 63 2.61 -5.52 35.26
N LYS A 64 2.03 -5.98 34.15
CA LYS A 64 2.51 -7.14 33.41
C LYS A 64 4.00 -6.88 33.27
N SER A 65 4.83 -7.71 33.86
CA SER A 65 6.27 -7.65 33.63
C SER A 65 6.43 -7.75 32.13
N SER A 66 6.77 -6.64 31.49
CA SER A 66 7.02 -6.61 30.05
C SER A 66 8.19 -7.54 29.84
N TYR A 67 7.89 -8.80 29.53
CA TYR A 67 8.86 -9.83 29.22
C TYR A 67 9.35 -9.53 27.79
N THR A 68 10.10 -8.44 27.69
CA THR A 68 10.80 -8.05 26.48
C THR A 68 12.03 -8.93 26.38
N ALA A 69 12.29 -9.49 25.20
CA ALA A 69 13.47 -10.32 24.99
C ALA A 69 14.74 -9.51 25.34
N PRO A 70 15.77 -10.15 25.94
CA PRO A 70 17.04 -9.47 26.21
C PRO A 70 17.59 -8.91 24.89
N LEU A 71 18.04 -7.65 24.91
CA LEU A 71 18.52 -6.91 23.72
C LEU A 71 19.57 -7.68 22.90
N ASN A 72 20.33 -8.57 23.55
CA ASN A 72 21.32 -9.41 22.88
C ASN A 72 20.68 -10.42 21.93
N LEU A 73 19.50 -10.97 22.26
CA LEU A 73 18.79 -11.91 21.39
C LEU A 73 18.09 -11.21 20.21
N LEU A 74 17.71 -9.94 20.37
CA LEU A 74 17.04 -9.17 19.32
C LEU A 74 17.92 -8.86 18.11
N HIS A 75 19.25 -8.80 18.29
CA HIS A 75 20.19 -8.47 17.21
C HIS A 75 20.95 -9.67 16.62
N GLU A 76 20.88 -10.84 17.26
CA GLU A 76 21.66 -12.02 16.86
C GLU A 76 21.03 -12.82 15.71
N THR A 77 19.75 -12.60 15.43
CA THR A 77 18.96 -13.52 14.58
C THR A 77 18.79 -13.04 13.13
N HIS A 78 19.23 -11.82 12.79
CA HIS A 78 19.11 -11.28 11.43
C HIS A 78 20.30 -10.38 11.11
N ASP A 79 20.96 -10.64 9.97
CA ASP A 79 21.80 -9.64 9.34
C ASP A 79 20.91 -8.42 9.00
N GLN A 80 21.25 -7.24 9.50
CA GLN A 80 20.41 -6.04 9.38
C GLN A 80 20.16 -5.61 7.93
N ASP A 81 21.03 -6.06 7.02
CA ASP A 81 20.98 -5.75 5.59
C ASP A 81 20.36 -6.88 4.74
N TYR A 82 19.91 -7.97 5.38
CA TYR A 82 19.30 -9.09 4.66
C TYR A 82 17.83 -8.80 4.34
N ASP A 83 17.56 -8.44 3.09
CA ASP A 83 16.20 -8.30 2.57
C ASP A 83 15.66 -9.66 2.10
N PRO A 84 14.68 -10.27 2.80
CA PRO A 84 14.10 -11.56 2.40
C PRO A 84 13.33 -11.50 1.08
N MET A 85 12.99 -10.30 0.59
CA MET A 85 12.31 -10.10 -0.69
C MET A 85 13.26 -9.67 -1.82
N ALA A 86 14.58 -9.70 -1.59
CA ALA A 86 15.57 -9.29 -2.59
C ALA A 86 15.42 -10.03 -3.93
N GLU A 87 15.00 -11.30 -3.91
CA GLU A 87 14.77 -12.12 -5.11
C GLU A 87 13.52 -11.70 -5.91
N HIS A 88 12.46 -11.24 -5.24
CA HIS A 88 11.19 -10.86 -5.88
C HIS A 88 11.11 -9.38 -6.24
N ARG A 89 12.16 -8.61 -5.93
CA ARG A 89 12.24 -7.19 -6.25
C ARG A 89 12.18 -6.98 -7.75
N ILE A 90 11.32 -6.06 -8.19
CA ILE A 90 11.33 -5.56 -9.57
C ILE A 90 12.68 -4.85 -9.82
N PRO A 91 13.44 -5.22 -10.87
CA PRO A 91 14.74 -4.62 -11.12
C PRO A 91 14.61 -3.11 -11.36
N LYS A 92 15.47 -2.31 -10.72
CA LYS A 92 15.47 -0.86 -10.90
C LYS A 92 16.04 -0.52 -12.26
N ILE A 93 15.72 0.68 -12.77
CA ILE A 93 16.29 1.17 -14.04
C ILE A 93 17.81 1.26 -13.93
N ALA A 94 18.32 1.66 -12.75
CA ALA A 94 19.74 1.76 -12.47
C ALA A 94 20.51 0.43 -12.63
N ASP A 95 19.85 -0.69 -12.29
CA ASP A 95 20.45 -2.02 -12.36
C ASP A 95 20.59 -2.52 -13.83
N ARG A 96 19.88 -1.87 -14.77
CA ARG A 96 19.87 -2.22 -16.20
C ARG A 96 20.74 -1.30 -17.06
N GLU A 97 21.35 -0.27 -16.48
CA GLU A 97 22.08 0.77 -17.21
C GLU A 97 23.60 0.54 -17.17
N ASP A 98 24.28 0.82 -18.29
CA ASP A 98 25.74 0.78 -18.40
C ASP A 98 26.42 1.89 -17.58
N GLU A 99 27.72 1.73 -17.29
CA GLU A 99 28.54 2.68 -16.53
C GLU A 99 28.47 4.11 -17.09
N TYR A 100 28.52 4.28 -18.42
CA TYR A 100 28.44 5.60 -19.05
C TYR A 100 27.09 6.29 -18.78
N ARG A 101 25.99 5.53 -18.73
CA ARG A 101 24.67 6.08 -18.40
C ARG A 101 24.55 6.42 -16.92
N ALA A 102 25.24 5.68 -16.04
CA ALA A 102 25.27 5.96 -14.61
C ALA A 102 25.87 7.34 -14.28
N ILE A 103 26.81 7.83 -15.10
CA ILE A 103 27.45 9.15 -14.92
C ILE A 103 26.42 10.28 -14.82
N ARG A 104 25.29 10.19 -15.54
CA ARG A 104 24.25 11.22 -15.51
C ARG A 104 23.66 11.45 -14.12
N ARG A 105 23.67 10.43 -13.26
CA ARG A 105 23.15 10.52 -11.89
C ARG A 105 24.05 11.34 -10.98
N GLN A 106 25.34 11.42 -11.32
CA GLN A 106 26.36 12.13 -10.55
C GLN A 106 26.58 13.56 -11.06
N MET A 107 25.96 13.95 -12.18
CA MET A 107 26.09 15.30 -12.72
C MET A 107 25.27 16.30 -11.90
N ILE A 108 25.89 17.44 -11.59
CA ILE A 108 25.24 18.57 -10.91
C ILE A 108 24.33 19.27 -11.93
N ILE A 109 23.01 19.16 -11.74
CA ILE A 109 21.99 19.62 -12.70
C ILE A 109 21.73 21.13 -12.60
N SER A 110 21.92 21.71 -11.42
CA SER A 110 21.72 23.15 -11.20
C SER A 110 22.98 23.79 -10.63
N PRO A 111 23.21 25.10 -10.87
CA PRO A 111 24.23 25.86 -10.14
C PRO A 111 24.13 25.64 -8.63
N GLU A 112 25.25 25.85 -7.94
CA GLU A 112 25.31 25.80 -6.48
C GLU A 112 24.17 26.64 -5.88
N ARG A 113 23.29 25.98 -5.11
CA ARG A 113 22.20 26.66 -4.41
C ARG A 113 22.78 27.21 -3.12
N TYR A 114 22.80 28.53 -2.97
CA TYR A 114 23.12 29.18 -1.70
C TYR A 114 22.13 28.67 -0.64
N ASP A 115 22.62 27.92 0.35
CA ASP A 115 21.81 27.44 1.47
C ASP A 115 21.55 28.61 2.44
N PRO A 116 20.31 29.12 2.54
CA PRO A 116 19.99 30.24 3.42
C PRO A 116 20.09 29.88 4.91
N PHE A 117 20.14 28.59 5.26
CA PHE A 117 20.23 28.11 6.64
C PHE A 117 21.68 27.80 7.09
N ALA A 118 22.64 27.70 6.15
CA ALA A 118 24.05 27.49 6.46
C ALA A 118 24.64 28.65 7.31
N LEU A 119 24.12 29.87 7.15
CA LEU A 119 24.56 31.05 7.91
C LEU A 119 23.96 31.10 9.33
N GLY A 120 22.86 30.38 9.59
CA GLY A 120 22.19 30.33 10.89
C GLY A 120 22.87 29.42 11.92
N MET A 121 23.57 28.37 11.48
CA MET A 121 24.29 27.47 12.39
C MET A 121 25.55 28.08 13.01
N LEU A 122 26.24 28.98 12.29
CA LEU A 122 27.39 29.70 12.83
C LEU A 122 27.01 30.71 13.94
N ALA A 123 25.76 31.16 13.97
CA ALA A 123 25.27 32.13 14.95
C ALA A 123 24.84 31.51 16.30
N HIS A 124 24.75 30.18 16.42
CA HIS A 124 24.30 29.49 17.64
C HIS A 124 25.46 28.85 18.45
N ILE A 125 26.71 29.01 18.04
CA ILE A 125 27.90 28.53 18.79
C ILE A 125 28.64 29.70 19.48
N VAL A 126 28.22 30.93 19.24
CA VAL A 126 28.70 32.10 19.97
C VAL A 126 27.49 32.86 20.47
N TYR A 127 27.02 32.50 21.68
CA TYR A 127 26.33 33.26 22.73
C TYR A 127 25.44 32.34 23.57
#